data_AF-A0A537MCZ5-F1
#
_entry.id   AF-A0A537MCZ5-F1
#
_cell.length_a   1.000
_cell.length_b   1.000
_cell.length_c   1.000
_cell.angle_alpha   90.00
_cell.angle_beta   90.00
_cell.angle_gamma   90.00
#
_symmetry.space_group_name_H-M   'P 1'
#
loop_
_entity.id
_entity.type
_entity.pdbx_description
1 polymer ?
#
loop_
_entity_poly.entity_id
_entity_poly.type
_entity_poly.pdbx_seq_one_letter_code
_entity_poly.pdbx_strand_id
1 'polypeptide(L)'
;MNRSDIEGLDSRRNYWVAAVVAPHRNWAGSPGCRSGARFLVDGETCRANRDRFETFDSELGCLNWIMGNRARLNQALAGARVRAVPLDRWLLGLD
;
A
#
# COMPACT_ATOMS: atom_id res chain seq x y z
N MET A 1 1.39 10.90 2.65
CA MET A 1 2.43 11.27 1.66
C MET A 1 1.86 11.12 0.27
N ASN A 2 2.20 12.03 -0.65
CA ASN A 2 1.91 11.88 -2.06
C ASN A 2 3.10 11.19 -2.77
N ARG A 3 2.84 10.45 -3.85
CA ARG A 3 3.86 9.77 -4.66
C ARG A 3 4.86 10.76 -5.26
N SER A 4 4.41 11.97 -5.57
CA SER A 4 5.31 13.07 -5.98
C SER A 4 6.38 13.38 -4.94
N ASP A 5 6.11 13.13 -3.66
CA ASP A 5 6.99 13.50 -2.55
C ASP A 5 8.12 12.49 -2.35
N ILE A 6 8.12 11.38 -3.11
CA ILE A 6 9.14 10.33 -3.03
C ILE A 6 10.53 10.87 -3.35
N GLU A 7 10.63 11.84 -4.27
CA GLU A 7 11.92 12.47 -4.62
C GLU A 7 12.57 13.19 -3.43
N GLY A 8 11.78 13.58 -2.42
CA GLY A 8 12.25 14.20 -1.19
C GLY A 8 12.62 13.23 -0.07
N LEU A 9 12.47 11.92 -0.28
CA LEU A 9 12.81 10.91 0.73
C LEU A 9 14.33 10.73 0.84
N ASP A 10 14.80 10.49 2.06
CA ASP A 10 16.20 10.15 2.31
C ASP A 10 16.50 8.77 1.73
N SER A 11 17.15 8.72 0.57
CA SER A 11 17.53 7.48 -0.12
C SER A 11 18.38 6.51 0.71
N ARG A 12 18.96 6.95 1.84
CA ARG A 12 19.73 6.10 2.75
C ARG A 12 18.86 5.36 3.77
N ARG A 13 17.57 5.69 3.84
CA ARG A 13 16.61 5.06 4.75
C ARG A 13 15.75 4.03 4.00
N ASN A 14 15.44 2.96 4.71
CA ASN A 14 14.47 1.98 4.24
C ASN A 14 13.08 2.41 4.67
N TYR A 15 12.23 2.71 3.71
CA TYR A 15 10.83 3.03 3.94
C TYR A 15 9.97 1.80 3.68
N TRP A 16 9.00 1.58 4.56
CA TRP A 16 8.01 0.53 4.44
C TRP A 16 6.65 1.13 4.16
N VAL A 17 5.84 0.43 3.38
CA VAL A 17 4.50 0.87 3.00
C VAL A 17 3.52 -0.28 3.05
N ALA A 18 2.26 0.03 3.34
CA ALA A 18 1.17 -0.92 3.17
C ALA A 18 0.78 -0.96 1.67
N ALA A 19 0.76 -2.16 1.11
CA ALA A 19 0.49 -2.39 -0.29
C ALA A 19 -0.50 -3.54 -0.50
N VAL A 20 -1.15 -3.53 -1.66
CA VAL A 20 -2.13 -4.55 -2.05
C VAL A 20 -2.05 -4.82 -3.55
N VAL A 21 -2.28 -6.08 -3.91
CA VAL A 21 -2.42 -6.51 -5.30
C VAL A 21 -3.88 -6.85 -5.55
N ALA A 22 -4.44 -6.33 -6.65
CA ALA A 22 -5.81 -6.61 -7.03
C ALA A 22 -5.98 -8.11 -7.32
N PRO A 23 -6.87 -8.82 -6.59
CA PRO A 23 -7.02 -10.27 -6.73
C PRO A 23 -7.61 -10.67 -8.10
N HIS A 24 -8.47 -9.82 -8.67
CA HIS A 24 -9.12 -10.06 -9.94
C HIS A 24 -9.40 -8.74 -10.69
N ARG A 25 -9.82 -8.85 -11.96
CA ARG A 25 -10.25 -7.68 -12.75
C ARG A 25 -11.48 -7.04 -12.11
N ASN A 26 -11.60 -5.72 -12.24
CA ASN A 26 -12.70 -4.92 -11.70
C ASN A 26 -12.94 -5.19 -10.20
N TRP A 27 -11.87 -5.42 -9.44
CA TRP A 27 -11.95 -5.60 -8.00
C TRP A 27 -12.58 -4.38 -7.32
N ALA A 28 -13.47 -4.63 -6.36
CA ALA A 28 -14.27 -3.59 -5.70
C ALA A 28 -13.42 -2.50 -5.01
N GLY A 29 -12.23 -2.86 -4.51
CA GLY A 29 -11.30 -1.89 -3.92
C GLY A 29 -10.71 -0.90 -4.93
N SER A 30 -10.76 -1.19 -6.24
CA SER A 30 -10.36 -0.30 -7.32
C SER A 30 -11.10 -0.64 -8.63
N PRO A 31 -12.31 -0.10 -8.87
CA PRO A 31 -13.08 -0.39 -10.08
C PRO A 31 -12.33 -0.06 -11.37
N GLY A 32 -12.46 -0.90 -12.39
CA GLY A 32 -11.73 -0.77 -13.65
C GLY A 32 -10.30 -1.31 -13.65
N CYS A 33 -9.78 -1.79 -12.51
CA CYS A 33 -8.45 -2.37 -12.45
C CYS A 33 -8.33 -3.71 -13.19
N ARG A 34 -7.11 -4.05 -13.62
CA ARG A 34 -6.76 -5.41 -14.05
C ARG A 34 -6.44 -6.31 -12.86
N SER A 35 -6.59 -7.62 -13.03
CA SER A 35 -6.03 -8.59 -12.07
C SER A 35 -4.51 -8.38 -11.97
N GLY A 36 -3.95 -8.51 -10.76
CA GLY A 36 -2.54 -8.28 -10.51
C GLY A 36 -2.13 -6.80 -10.49
N ALA A 37 -3.06 -5.85 -10.62
CA ALA A 37 -2.75 -4.43 -10.48
C ALA A 37 -2.23 -4.12 -9.08
N ARG A 38 -1.12 -3.38 -9.00
CA ARG A 38 -0.40 -3.04 -7.76
C ARG A 38 -0.86 -1.66 -7.27
N PHE A 39 -1.23 -1.59 -5.99
CA PHE A 39 -1.66 -0.36 -5.33
C PHE A 39 -0.96 -0.22 -3.98
N LEU A 40 -0.78 1.03 -3.58
CA LEU A 40 -0.45 1.37 -2.20
C LEU A 40 -1.76 1.53 -1.42
N VAL A 41 -1.67 1.52 -0.10
CA VAL A 41 -2.81 1.80 0.77
C VAL A 41 -2.70 3.21 1.30
N ASP A 42 -3.77 3.97 1.10
CA ASP A 42 -3.91 5.31 1.64
C ASP A 42 -4.07 5.24 3.18
N GLY A 43 -3.20 5.94 3.91
CA GLY A 43 -3.17 5.92 5.37
C GLY A 43 -4.45 6.45 6.02
N GLU A 44 -5.09 7.43 5.38
CA GLU A 44 -6.28 8.09 5.92
C GLU A 44 -7.53 7.28 5.59
N THR A 45 -7.66 6.84 4.34
CA THR A 45 -8.91 6.22 3.86
C THR A 45 -8.90 4.70 3.89
N CYS A 46 -7.73 4.07 4.09
CA CYS A 46 -7.52 2.62 3.99
C CYS A 46 -7.90 2.03 2.61
N ARG A 47 -8.00 2.87 1.56
CA ARG A 47 -8.35 2.46 0.20
C ARG A 47 -7.11 2.22 -0.65
N ALA A 48 -7.28 1.44 -1.72
CA ALA A 48 -6.26 1.26 -2.74
C ALA A 48 -6.04 2.60 -3.46
N ASN A 49 -4.80 3.06 -3.48
CA ASN A 49 -4.42 4.34 -4.05
C ASN A 49 -3.08 4.22 -4.77
N ARG A 50 -2.88 4.98 -5.84
CA ARG A 50 -1.62 5.02 -6.60
C ARG A 50 -0.71 6.14 -6.15
N ASP A 51 -1.30 7.19 -5.61
CA ASP A 51 -0.66 8.47 -5.39
C ASP A 51 -0.56 8.81 -3.90
N ARG A 52 -1.44 8.30 -3.04
CA ARG A 52 -1.39 8.58 -1.59
C ARG A 52 -1.15 7.35 -0.76
N PHE A 53 -0.23 7.46 0.19
CA PHE A 53 0.13 6.39 1.11
C PHE A 53 0.85 6.93 2.35
N GLU A 54 0.99 6.06 3.34
CA GLU A 54 1.77 6.31 4.55
C GLU A 54 3.07 5.51 4.51
N THR A 55 4.16 6.12 4.98
CA THR A 55 5.48 5.49 5.08
C THR A 55 5.81 5.20 6.53
N PHE A 56 6.54 4.12 6.75
CA PHE A 56 6.99 3.69 8.06
C PHE A 56 8.49 3.45 8.04
N ASP A 57 9.18 3.78 9.12
CA ASP A 57 10.63 3.57 9.24
C ASP A 57 11.02 2.09 9.44
N SER A 58 10.05 1.20 9.63
CA SER A 58 10.28 -0.23 9.83
C SER A 58 9.11 -1.10 9.37
N GLU A 59 9.39 -2.36 9.03
CA GLU A 59 8.39 -3.37 8.73
C GLU A 59 7.40 -3.54 9.89
N LEU A 60 7.92 -3.63 11.12
CA LEU A 60 7.11 -3.81 12.32
C LEU A 60 6.15 -2.63 12.52
N GLY A 61 6.60 -1.39 12.29
CA GLY A 61 5.74 -0.21 12.34
C GLY A 61 4.59 -0.30 11.33
N CYS A 62 4.90 -0.71 10.10
CA CYS A 62 3.90 -0.92 9.06
C CYS A 62 2.91 -2.04 9.42
N LEU A 63 3.39 -3.18 9.92
CA LEU A 63 2.55 -4.30 10.35
C LEU A 63 1.64 -3.92 11.52
N ASN A 64 2.15 -3.17 12.50
CA ASN A 64 1.35 -2.66 13.61
C ASN A 64 0.23 -1.75 13.11
N TRP A 65 0.51 -0.87 12.15
CA TRP A 65 -0.51 -0.04 11.51
C TRP A 65 -1.55 -0.88 10.76
N ILE A 66 -1.14 -1.90 10.00
CA ILE A 66 -2.04 -2.81 9.30
C ILE A 66 -2.95 -3.54 10.29
N MET A 67 -2.40 -4.05 11.39
CA MET A 67 -3.16 -4.75 12.42
C MET A 67 -4.16 -3.81 13.13
N GLY A 68 -3.73 -2.61 13.48
CA GLY A 68 -4.58 -1.59 14.11
C GLY A 68 -5.74 -1.13 13.22
N ASN A 69 -5.57 -1.14 11.89
CA ASN A 69 -6.58 -0.73 10.92
C ASN A 69 -7.32 -1.90 10.25
N ARG A 70 -7.14 -3.14 10.73
CA ARG A 70 -7.60 -4.37 10.05
C ARG A 70 -9.08 -4.35 9.66
N ALA A 71 -9.96 -3.86 10.53
CA ALA A 71 -11.39 -3.79 10.24
C ALA A 71 -11.70 -2.88 9.03
N ARG A 72 -11.09 -1.70 9.01
CA ARG A 72 -11.25 -0.72 7.92
C ARG A 72 -10.65 -1.23 6.62
N LEU A 73 -9.48 -1.86 6.69
CA LEU A 73 -8.81 -2.48 5.54
C LEU A 73 -9.65 -3.62 4.96
N ASN A 74 -10.21 -4.50 5.80
CA ASN A 74 -11.07 -5.59 5.32
C ASN A 74 -12.35 -5.08 4.65
N GLN A 75 -12.91 -3.98 5.13
CA GLN A 75 -14.08 -3.35 4.52
C GLN A 75 -13.73 -2.70 3.18
N ALA A 76 -12.64 -1.93 3.12
CA ALA A 76 -12.25 -1.17 1.93
C ALA A 76 -11.58 -2.04 0.84
N LEU A 77 -10.87 -3.09 1.24
CA LEU A 77 -10.02 -3.92 0.39
C LEU A 77 -10.46 -5.39 0.42
N ALA A 78 -11.79 -5.61 0.47
CA ALA A 78 -12.38 -6.94 0.58
C ALA A 78 -11.82 -7.92 -0.46
N GLY A 79 -11.38 -9.09 0.01
CA GLY A 79 -10.84 -10.15 -0.84
C GLY A 79 -9.38 -9.94 -1.30
N ALA A 80 -8.73 -8.85 -0.90
CA ALA A 80 -7.32 -8.62 -1.19
C ALA A 80 -6.45 -8.70 0.07
N ARG A 81 -5.23 -9.20 -0.08
CA ARG A 81 -4.27 -9.29 1.02
C ARG A 81 -3.43 -8.02 1.09
N VAL A 82 -3.54 -7.30 2.20
CA VAL A 82 -2.64 -6.18 2.52
C VAL A 82 -1.33 -6.72 3.08
N ARG A 83 -0.20 -6.18 2.62
CA ARG A 83 1.15 -6.57 3.05
C ARG A 83 1.98 -5.32 3.35
N ALA A 84 2.89 -5.45 4.31
CA ALA A 84 4.01 -4.51 4.44
C ALA A 84 5.07 -4.88 3.39
N VAL A 85 5.54 -3.91 2.64
CA VAL A 85 6.59 -4.09 1.63
C VAL A 85 7.60 -2.94 1.69
N PRO A 86 8.88 -3.18 1.35
CA PRO A 86 9.85 -2.12 1.14
C PRO A 86 9.42 -1.23 -0.03
N LEU A 87 9.40 0.09 0.17
CA LEU A 87 8.92 1.06 -0.81
C LEU A 87 9.76 1.02 -2.09
N ASP A 88 11.07 0.99 -1.96
CA ASP A 88 12.03 0.91 -3.07
C ASP A 88 11.76 -0.30 -3.98
N ARG A 89 11.66 -1.49 -3.40
CA ARG A 89 11.38 -2.73 -4.13
C ARG A 89 9.98 -2.73 -4.73
N TRP A 90 9.01 -2.18 -4.01
CA TRP A 90 7.66 -2.03 -4.53
C TRP A 90 7.62 -1.12 -5.76
N LEU A 91 8.28 0.04 -5.72
CA LEU A 91 8.34 0.97 -6.86
C LEU A 91 9.02 0.34 -8.09
N LEU A 92 10.00 -0.53 -7.87
CA LEU A 92 10.73 -1.24 -8.93
C LEU A 92 10.01 -2.48 -9.48
N GLY A 93 8.90 -2.92 -8.86
CA GLY A 93 8.20 -4.12 -9.32
C GLY A 93 8.80 -5.45 -8.85
N LEU A 94 9.60 -5.43 -7.78
CA LEU A 94 10.35 -6.58 -7.29
C LEU A 94 9.65 -7.37 -6.17
N ASP A 95 8.46 -6.92 -5.74
CA ASP A 95 7.62 -7.51 -4.67
C ASP A 95 6.12 -7.47 -4.97
#